data_AF-A0A195FVT3-F1
#
_entry.id   AF-A0A195FVT3-F1
#
_cell.length_a   1.000
_cell.length_b   1.000
_cell.length_c   1.000
_cell.angle_alpha   90.00
_cell.angle_beta   90.00
_cell.angle_gamma   90.00
#
_symmetry.space_group_name_H-M   'P 1'
#
loop_
_entity.id
_entity.type
_entity.pdbx_description
1 polymer ?
#
loop_
_entity_poly.entity_id
_entity_poly.type
_entity_poly.pdbx_seq_one_letter_code
_entity_poly.pdbx_strand_id
1 'polypeptide(L)'
;MSSSRKRSKVIAEMCEKWDYAPMLKKIKVKEETKEYIELTQRFEAAVNDILAGAKEELVAKNYELDFETLCEEVLRFKNSGAKMYEYNGTGRIFSFKEELLLLKLLAAIPQAHCICQACTLERLPYVAYHMAQQKNKIYPREWDVNHRAGKGWLINFKIEYDYEIFNSFPAVCKLIQNNLSEVNEKKK
;
A
#
# COMPACT_ATOMS: atom_id res chain seq x y z
N MET A 1 -28.61 9.43 -1.29
CA MET A 1 -27.78 8.28 -1.76
C MET A 1 -26.76 8.64 -2.87
N SER A 2 -26.38 9.92 -3.09
CA SER A 2 -25.54 10.34 -4.24
C SER A 2 -24.05 10.60 -3.94
N SER A 3 -23.66 10.74 -2.66
CA SER A 3 -22.30 11.14 -2.24
C SER A 3 -21.24 10.03 -2.38
N SER A 4 -21.60 8.78 -2.09
CA SER A 4 -20.68 7.64 -2.13
C SER A 4 -20.19 7.30 -3.55
N ARG A 5 -21.09 7.35 -4.56
CA ARG A 5 -20.73 7.11 -5.97
C ARG A 5 -19.75 8.15 -6.52
N LYS A 6 -19.90 9.43 -6.14
CA LYS A 6 -18.99 10.50 -6.59
C LYS A 6 -17.59 10.37 -5.99
N ARG A 7 -17.47 9.99 -4.71
CA ARG A 7 -16.16 9.76 -4.05
C ARG A 7 -15.41 8.56 -4.62
N SER A 8 -16.11 7.46 -4.90
CA SER A 8 -15.50 6.27 -5.51
C SER A 8 -14.98 6.56 -6.92
N LYS A 9 -15.71 7.33 -7.73
CA LYS A 9 -15.28 7.73 -9.08
C LYS A 9 -14.00 8.57 -9.08
N VAL A 10 -13.88 9.55 -8.18
CA VAL A 10 -12.66 10.38 -8.06
C VAL A 10 -11.47 9.55 -7.62
N ILE A 11 -11.65 8.62 -6.68
CA ILE A 11 -10.57 7.72 -6.25
C ILE A 11 -10.15 6.80 -7.40
N ALA A 12 -11.09 6.26 -8.18
CA ALA A 12 -10.80 5.46 -9.36
C ALA A 12 -10.04 6.27 -10.43
N GLU A 13 -10.49 7.47 -10.76
CA GLU A 13 -9.82 8.36 -11.72
C GLU A 13 -8.41 8.78 -11.25
N MET A 14 -8.21 8.95 -9.94
CA MET A 14 -6.90 9.19 -9.34
C MET A 14 -6.00 7.95 -9.43
N CYS A 15 -6.57 6.78 -9.15
CA CYS A 15 -5.92 5.51 -9.36
C CYS A 15 -5.71 5.22 -10.84
N GLU A 16 -6.37 5.82 -11.84
CA GLU A 16 -6.06 5.51 -13.26
C GLU A 16 -4.85 6.29 -13.79
N LYS A 17 -4.49 7.40 -13.15
CA LYS A 17 -3.44 8.34 -13.61
C LYS A 17 -2.14 8.21 -12.80
N TRP A 18 -1.61 7.00 -12.60
CA TRP A 18 -0.43 6.69 -11.76
C TRP A 18 0.86 7.51 -12.03
N ASP A 19 0.88 8.37 -13.04
CA ASP A 19 1.94 9.36 -13.32
C ASP A 19 2.14 10.44 -12.24
N TYR A 20 1.48 10.34 -11.09
CA TYR A 20 1.69 11.22 -9.92
C TYR A 20 2.89 10.84 -9.04
N ALA A 21 3.80 9.97 -9.51
CA ALA A 21 5.07 9.70 -8.80
C ALA A 21 5.79 10.97 -8.28
N PRO A 22 5.80 12.11 -9.02
CA PRO A 22 6.40 13.37 -8.54
C PRO A 22 5.65 14.06 -7.38
N MET A 23 4.37 13.74 -7.16
CA MET A 23 3.51 14.36 -6.13
C MET A 23 3.32 13.50 -4.88
N LEU A 24 3.88 12.29 -4.85
CA LEU A 24 3.79 11.42 -3.68
C LEU A 24 4.55 12.05 -2.50
N LYS A 25 3.82 12.30 -1.42
CA LYS A 25 4.45 12.82 -0.19
C LYS A 25 5.39 11.78 0.40
N LYS A 26 6.54 12.24 0.88
CA LYS A 26 7.41 11.41 1.72
C LYS A 26 6.67 11.15 3.04
N ILE A 27 6.49 9.88 3.38
CA ILE A 27 5.95 9.44 4.66
C ILE A 27 7.10 9.00 5.57
N LYS A 28 6.96 9.20 6.88
CA LYS A 28 7.91 8.70 7.86
C LYS A 28 7.63 7.22 8.09
N VAL A 29 8.69 6.41 8.12
CA VAL A 29 8.64 4.95 8.22
C VAL A 29 9.40 4.52 9.48
N LYS A 30 8.91 3.52 10.22
CA LYS A 30 9.61 2.98 11.41
C LYS A 30 10.81 2.11 11.00
N GLU A 31 11.75 1.90 11.91
CA GLU A 31 13.01 1.20 11.59
C GLU A 31 12.77 -0.25 11.17
N GLU A 32 11.84 -0.96 11.81
CA GLU A 32 11.53 -2.35 11.46
C GLU A 32 10.94 -2.48 10.04
N THR A 33 10.14 -1.48 9.61
CA THR A 33 9.67 -1.41 8.23
C THR A 33 10.83 -1.14 7.29
N LYS A 34 11.83 -0.35 7.71
CA LYS A 34 13.04 -0.08 6.92
C LYS A 34 13.91 -1.33 6.76
N GLU A 35 14.14 -2.08 7.83
CA GLU A 35 14.84 -3.37 7.79
C GLU A 35 14.16 -4.35 6.82
N TYR A 36 12.83 -4.41 6.83
CA TYR A 36 12.09 -5.26 5.88
C TYR A 36 12.20 -4.78 4.43
N ILE A 37 12.19 -3.45 4.19
CA ILE A 37 12.43 -2.89 2.85
C ILE A 37 13.82 -3.27 2.35
N GLU A 38 14.83 -3.17 3.20
CA GLU A 38 16.20 -3.56 2.88
C GLU A 38 16.29 -5.06 2.60
N LEU A 39 15.62 -5.90 3.40
CA LEU A 39 15.51 -7.34 3.13
C LEU A 39 14.85 -7.62 1.77
N THR A 40 13.75 -6.93 1.47
CA THR A 40 13.04 -7.03 0.18
C THR A 40 13.97 -6.69 -0.98
N GLN A 41 14.74 -5.60 -0.87
CA GLN A 41 15.71 -5.18 -1.88
C GLN A 41 16.84 -6.20 -2.06
N ARG A 42 17.33 -6.80 -0.97
CA ARG A 42 18.36 -7.84 -1.01
C ARG A 42 17.84 -9.09 -1.72
N PHE A 43 16.63 -9.56 -1.40
CA PHE A 43 16.01 -10.69 -2.12
C PHE A 43 15.79 -10.38 -3.59
N GLU A 44 15.29 -9.18 -3.93
CA GLU A 44 15.07 -8.81 -5.33
C GLU A 44 16.38 -8.76 -6.13
N ALA A 45 17.44 -8.18 -5.58
CA ALA A 45 18.75 -8.16 -6.21
C ALA A 45 19.35 -9.57 -6.34
N ALA A 46 19.31 -10.36 -5.26
CA ALA A 46 19.82 -11.73 -5.23
C ALA A 46 19.15 -12.64 -6.27
N VAL A 47 17.82 -12.60 -6.38
CA VAL A 47 17.09 -13.39 -7.38
C VAL A 47 17.49 -12.97 -8.81
N ASN A 48 17.62 -11.67 -9.07
CA ASN A 48 18.06 -11.19 -10.39
C ASN A 48 19.49 -11.65 -10.74
N ASP A 49 20.41 -11.63 -9.78
CA ASP A 49 21.78 -12.12 -9.99
C ASP A 49 21.81 -13.63 -10.30
N ILE A 50 20.99 -14.42 -9.59
CA ILE A 50 20.85 -15.87 -9.85
C ILE A 50 20.27 -16.11 -11.25
N LEU A 51 19.25 -15.35 -11.65
CA LEU A 51 18.67 -15.43 -13.00
C LEU A 51 19.65 -15.01 -14.10
N ALA A 52 20.62 -14.14 -13.78
CA ALA A 52 21.72 -13.77 -14.68
C ALA A 52 22.85 -14.83 -14.73
N GLY A 53 22.74 -15.92 -13.98
CA GLY A 53 23.66 -17.06 -14.00
C GLY A 53 24.66 -17.11 -12.83
N ALA A 54 24.49 -16.28 -11.80
CA ALA A 54 25.31 -16.37 -10.59
C ALA A 54 25.01 -17.64 -9.78
N LYS A 55 26.00 -18.15 -9.04
CA LYS A 55 25.85 -19.32 -8.18
C LYS A 55 25.06 -18.97 -6.91
N GLU A 56 23.99 -19.72 -6.65
CA GLU A 56 23.04 -19.46 -5.54
C GLU A 56 23.72 -19.35 -4.18
N GLU A 57 24.67 -20.24 -3.86
CA GLU A 57 25.42 -20.24 -2.59
C GLU A 57 26.25 -18.96 -2.38
N LEU A 58 26.89 -18.46 -3.44
CA LEU A 58 27.68 -17.23 -3.39
C LEU A 58 26.78 -16.01 -3.25
N VAL A 59 25.65 -16.01 -3.97
CA VAL A 59 24.66 -14.92 -3.88
C VAL A 59 24.07 -14.85 -2.48
N ALA A 60 23.62 -15.97 -1.90
CA ALA A 60 23.07 -15.99 -0.55
C ALA A 60 24.05 -15.38 0.48
N LYS A 61 25.33 -15.75 0.38
CA LYS A 61 26.38 -15.19 1.23
C LYS A 61 26.60 -13.69 1.00
N ASN A 62 26.67 -13.25 -0.26
CA ASN A 62 26.95 -11.86 -0.62
C ASN A 62 25.83 -10.89 -0.18
N TYR A 63 24.58 -11.36 -0.22
CA TYR A 63 23.42 -10.58 0.19
C TYR A 63 23.00 -10.83 1.65
N GLU A 64 23.75 -11.64 2.40
CA GLU A 64 23.45 -12.01 3.79
C GLU A 64 22.01 -12.54 3.94
N LEU A 65 21.62 -13.45 3.05
CA LEU A 65 20.32 -14.08 3.02
C LEU A 65 20.42 -15.53 3.49
N ASP A 66 19.34 -16.01 4.10
CA ASP A 66 19.18 -17.44 4.36
C ASP A 66 19.12 -18.20 3.03
N PHE A 67 20.00 -19.21 2.88
CA PHE A 67 20.18 -19.92 1.63
C PHE A 67 18.92 -20.71 1.24
N GLU A 68 18.29 -21.38 2.20
CA GLU A 68 17.09 -22.19 1.97
C GLU A 68 15.93 -21.29 1.51
N THR A 69 15.68 -20.18 2.21
CA THR A 69 14.67 -19.20 1.83
C THR A 69 14.93 -18.62 0.44
N LEU A 70 16.18 -18.30 0.08
CA LEU A 70 16.51 -17.78 -1.25
C LEU A 70 16.21 -18.81 -2.35
N CYS A 71 16.57 -20.08 -2.13
CA CYS A 71 16.28 -21.16 -3.07
C CYS A 71 14.77 -21.35 -3.27
N GLU A 72 13.98 -21.33 -2.19
CA GLU A 72 12.51 -21.38 -2.26
C GLU A 72 11.94 -20.23 -3.08
N GLU A 73 12.40 -19.00 -2.84
CA GLU A 73 11.94 -17.82 -3.56
C GLU A 73 12.29 -17.88 -5.07
N VAL A 74 13.49 -18.35 -5.41
CA VAL A 74 13.92 -18.55 -6.81
C VAL A 74 13.06 -19.61 -7.50
N LEU A 75 12.82 -20.74 -6.84
CA LEU A 75 11.97 -21.81 -7.37
C LEU A 75 10.53 -21.32 -7.57
N ARG A 76 9.97 -20.63 -6.57
CA ARG A 76 8.64 -20.01 -6.64
C ARG A 76 8.54 -19.04 -7.82
N PHE A 77 9.56 -18.21 -8.02
CA PHE A 77 9.59 -17.26 -9.12
C PHE A 77 9.63 -17.95 -10.49
N LYS A 78 10.54 -18.92 -10.68
CA LYS A 78 10.66 -19.71 -11.92
C LYS A 78 9.34 -20.40 -12.28
N ASN A 79 8.61 -20.88 -11.28
CA ASN A 79 7.32 -21.56 -11.46
C ASN A 79 6.14 -20.59 -11.69
N SER A 80 6.29 -19.30 -11.36
CA SER A 80 5.19 -18.33 -11.44
C SER A 80 4.86 -17.87 -12.87
N GLY A 81 5.81 -17.97 -13.80
CA GLY A 81 5.69 -17.36 -15.13
C GLY A 81 5.70 -15.82 -15.13
N ALA A 82 5.96 -15.18 -13.99
CA ALA A 82 6.04 -13.73 -13.90
C ALA A 82 7.31 -13.21 -14.61
N LYS A 83 7.19 -12.02 -15.23
CA LYS A 83 8.32 -11.38 -15.93
C LYS A 83 9.32 -10.73 -14.98
N MET A 84 8.85 -10.27 -13.81
CA MET A 84 9.66 -9.56 -12.83
C MET A 84 9.41 -10.16 -11.46
N TYR A 85 10.48 -10.40 -10.72
CA TYR A 85 10.41 -10.89 -9.35
C TYR A 85 10.03 -9.75 -8.40
N GLU A 86 9.09 -10.00 -7.51
CA GLU A 86 8.69 -9.11 -6.42
C GLU A 86 8.66 -9.93 -5.13
N TYR A 87 9.46 -9.54 -4.15
CA TYR A 87 9.43 -10.18 -2.83
C TYR A 87 8.17 -9.72 -2.09
N ASN A 88 7.28 -10.66 -1.79
CA ASN A 88 5.96 -10.41 -1.21
C ASN A 88 5.79 -10.97 0.21
N GLY A 89 6.79 -11.70 0.74
CA GLY A 89 6.67 -12.41 2.00
C GLY A 89 5.54 -13.47 2.02
N THR A 90 5.13 -13.90 3.21
CA THR A 90 4.21 -15.02 3.45
C THR A 90 2.74 -14.71 3.12
N GLY A 91 2.40 -14.59 1.83
CA GLY A 91 1.01 -14.58 1.37
C GLY A 91 0.28 -13.24 1.52
N ARG A 92 1.01 -12.12 1.54
CA ARG A 92 0.41 -10.78 1.46
C ARG A 92 -0.17 -10.53 0.06
N ILE A 93 -1.27 -9.76 0.00
CA ILE A 93 -1.86 -9.29 -1.28
C ILE A 93 -0.95 -8.24 -1.93
N PHE A 94 -0.36 -7.36 -1.11
CA PHE A 94 0.53 -6.30 -1.54
C PHE A 94 1.93 -6.53 -0.98
N SER A 95 2.95 -6.17 -1.75
CA SER A 95 4.29 -6.01 -1.18
C SER A 95 4.31 -4.79 -0.25
N PHE A 96 5.30 -4.72 0.65
CA PHE A 96 5.48 -3.55 1.51
C PHE A 96 5.65 -2.25 0.72
N LYS A 97 6.31 -2.32 -0.44
CA LYS A 97 6.48 -1.16 -1.33
C LYS A 97 5.12 -0.68 -1.83
N GLU A 98 4.22 -1.59 -2.16
CA GLU A 98 2.86 -1.30 -2.57
C GLU A 98 2.01 -0.75 -1.40
N GLU A 99 2.15 -1.31 -0.20
CA GLU A 99 1.44 -0.83 0.99
C GLU A 99 1.87 0.57 1.40
N LEU A 100 3.17 0.87 1.34
CA LEU A 100 3.69 2.23 1.52
C LEU A 100 3.21 3.16 0.39
N LEU A 101 3.10 2.65 -0.84
CA LEU A 101 2.55 3.43 -1.94
C LEU A 101 1.06 3.77 -1.70
N LEU A 102 0.26 2.86 -1.12
CA LEU A 102 -1.11 3.15 -0.71
C LEU A 102 -1.15 4.34 0.27
N LEU A 103 -0.28 4.36 1.27
CA LEU A 103 -0.18 5.48 2.22
C LEU A 103 0.21 6.79 1.53
N LYS A 104 1.17 6.75 0.60
CA LYS A 104 1.60 7.94 -0.17
C LYS A 104 0.48 8.46 -1.06
N LEU A 105 -0.27 7.58 -1.73
CA LEU A 105 -1.43 7.94 -2.54
C LEU A 105 -2.50 8.62 -1.69
N LEU A 106 -2.81 8.06 -0.52
CA LEU A 106 -3.75 8.67 0.42
C LEU A 106 -3.30 10.05 0.90
N ALA A 107 -2.00 10.24 1.13
CA ALA A 107 -1.43 11.53 1.53
C ALA A 107 -1.42 12.58 0.41
N ALA A 108 -1.45 12.14 -0.85
CA ALA A 108 -1.49 12.97 -2.05
C ALA A 108 -2.92 13.38 -2.45
N ILE A 109 -3.96 12.87 -1.79
CA ILE A 109 -5.36 13.27 -2.06
C ILE A 109 -5.52 14.80 -1.88
N PRO A 110 -6.13 15.52 -2.84
CA PRO A 110 -6.28 16.97 -2.79
C PRO A 110 -6.96 17.46 -1.51
N GLN A 111 -6.55 18.64 -1.03
CA GLN A 111 -7.02 19.26 0.23
C GLN A 111 -8.54 19.47 0.32
N ALA A 112 -9.24 19.53 -0.82
CA ALA A 112 -10.70 19.55 -0.87
C ALA A 112 -11.34 18.34 -0.15
N HIS A 113 -10.57 17.26 0.03
CA HIS A 113 -10.94 16.12 0.84
C HIS A 113 -10.20 16.17 2.18
N CYS A 114 -10.89 15.86 3.28
CA CYS A 114 -10.23 15.71 4.58
C CYS A 114 -9.17 14.61 4.53
N ILE A 115 -7.98 14.89 5.03
CA ILE A 115 -6.82 13.97 5.05
C ILE A 115 -6.51 13.45 6.46
N CYS A 116 -7.44 13.59 7.41
CA CYS A 116 -7.21 13.09 8.76
C CYS A 116 -7.16 11.56 8.79
N GLN A 117 -6.60 11.00 9.87
CA GLN A 117 -6.45 9.55 10.07
C GLN A 117 -7.77 8.80 9.81
N ALA A 118 -8.89 9.26 10.38
CA ALA A 118 -10.19 8.63 10.20
C ALA A 118 -10.64 8.62 8.73
N CYS A 119 -10.58 9.75 8.04
CA CYS A 119 -10.96 9.85 6.63
C CYS A 119 -10.02 9.07 5.70
N THR A 120 -8.73 9.03 6.02
CA THR A 120 -7.74 8.24 5.29
C THR A 120 -8.05 6.75 5.42
N LEU A 121 -8.30 6.27 6.64
CA LEU A 121 -8.62 4.86 6.91
C LEU A 121 -9.99 4.44 6.35
N GLU A 122 -10.93 5.36 6.22
CA GLU A 122 -12.20 5.13 5.53
C GLU A 122 -12.01 4.89 4.02
N ARG A 123 -11.03 5.58 3.41
CA ARG A 123 -10.75 5.49 1.96
C ARG A 123 -9.81 4.37 1.58
N LEU A 124 -8.89 4.01 2.47
CA LEU A 124 -7.86 3.00 2.23
C LEU A 124 -8.40 1.71 1.59
N PRO A 125 -9.53 1.11 2.03
CA PRO A 125 -10.05 -0.10 1.39
C PRO A 125 -10.41 0.04 -0.08
N TYR A 126 -10.89 1.21 -0.50
CA TYR A 126 -11.25 1.46 -1.90
C TYR A 126 -10.00 1.65 -2.76
N VAL A 127 -9.02 2.41 -2.24
CA VAL A 127 -7.74 2.63 -2.92
C VAL A 127 -6.99 1.30 -3.09
N ALA A 128 -6.99 0.46 -2.04
CA ALA A 128 -6.40 -0.87 -2.09
C ALA A 128 -7.08 -1.75 -3.14
N TYR A 129 -8.41 -1.80 -3.17
CA TYR A 129 -9.14 -2.59 -4.18
C TYR A 129 -8.78 -2.16 -5.61
N HIS A 130 -8.79 -0.86 -5.90
CA HIS A 130 -8.43 -0.37 -7.23
C HIS A 130 -6.98 -0.67 -7.59
N MET A 131 -6.04 -0.51 -6.64
CA MET A 131 -4.65 -0.89 -6.85
C MET A 131 -4.50 -2.38 -7.16
N ALA A 132 -5.21 -3.24 -6.43
CA ALA A 132 -5.15 -4.69 -6.64
C ALA A 132 -5.63 -5.07 -8.04
N GLN A 133 -6.74 -4.48 -8.51
CA GLN A 133 -7.25 -4.70 -9.87
C GLN A 133 -6.24 -4.27 -10.93
N GLN A 134 -5.69 -3.05 -10.81
CA GLN A 134 -4.78 -2.50 -11.82
C GLN A 134 -3.48 -3.27 -11.92
N LYS A 135 -2.99 -3.81 -10.79
CA LYS A 135 -1.77 -4.60 -10.75
C LYS A 135 -2.02 -6.10 -10.93
N ASN A 136 -3.24 -6.50 -11.27
CA ASN A 136 -3.66 -7.90 -11.43
C ASN A 136 -3.28 -8.79 -10.23
N LYS A 137 -3.41 -8.26 -9.01
CA LYS A 137 -3.12 -8.99 -7.78
C LYS A 137 -4.23 -10.02 -7.51
N ILE A 138 -3.87 -11.14 -6.89
CA ILE A 138 -4.83 -12.12 -6.41
C ILE A 138 -5.34 -11.63 -5.05
N TYR A 139 -6.66 -11.51 -4.92
CA TYR A 139 -7.31 -11.05 -3.69
C TYR A 139 -8.63 -11.80 -3.44
N PRO A 140 -9.17 -11.77 -2.21
CA PRO A 140 -10.41 -12.46 -1.87
C PRO A 140 -11.62 -11.97 -2.68
N ARG A 141 -12.49 -12.88 -3.12
CA ARG A 141 -13.67 -12.57 -3.98
C ARG A 141 -14.62 -11.56 -3.33
N GLU A 142 -14.65 -11.48 -2.00
CA GLU A 142 -15.45 -10.53 -1.25
C GLU A 142 -15.06 -9.08 -1.55
N TRP A 143 -13.82 -8.83 -2.02
CA TRP A 143 -13.40 -7.49 -2.41
C TRP A 143 -14.15 -7.01 -3.65
N ASP A 144 -14.41 -7.90 -4.62
CA ASP A 144 -15.17 -7.56 -5.82
C ASP A 144 -16.64 -7.27 -5.49
N VAL A 145 -17.24 -8.08 -4.62
CA VAL A 145 -18.64 -7.91 -4.21
C VAL A 145 -18.88 -6.53 -3.57
N ASN A 146 -17.92 -6.05 -2.79
CA ASN A 146 -18.05 -4.81 -2.05
C ASN A 146 -17.32 -3.62 -2.70
N HIS A 147 -16.58 -3.85 -3.77
CA HIS A 147 -15.64 -2.92 -4.41
C HIS A 147 -14.70 -2.23 -3.41
N ARG A 148 -14.20 -3.00 -2.43
CA ARG A 148 -13.29 -2.53 -1.38
C ARG A 148 -12.59 -3.69 -0.68
N ALA A 149 -11.45 -3.40 -0.09
CA ALA A 149 -10.76 -4.37 0.75
C ALA A 149 -11.59 -4.81 1.97
N GLY A 150 -11.43 -6.09 2.30
CA GLY A 150 -12.07 -6.75 3.43
C GLY A 150 -11.62 -6.18 4.78
N LYS A 151 -12.48 -6.33 5.80
CA LYS A 151 -12.22 -5.80 7.16
C LYS A 151 -10.96 -6.40 7.78
N GLY A 152 -10.73 -7.71 7.60
CA GLY A 152 -9.55 -8.40 8.14
C GLY A 152 -8.25 -7.79 7.60
N TRP A 153 -8.16 -7.59 6.29
CA TRP A 153 -7.01 -6.91 5.67
C TRP A 153 -6.81 -5.50 6.23
N LEU A 154 -7.88 -4.70 6.34
CA LEU A 154 -7.79 -3.35 6.89
C LEU A 154 -7.29 -3.32 8.35
N ILE A 155 -7.70 -4.29 9.17
CA ILE A 155 -7.25 -4.39 10.57
C ILE A 155 -5.76 -4.68 10.62
N ASN A 156 -5.29 -5.68 9.86
CA ASN A 156 -3.87 -6.04 9.81
C ASN A 156 -3.03 -4.87 9.31
N PHE A 157 -3.46 -4.21 8.24
CA PHE A 157 -2.78 -3.02 7.71
C PHE A 157 -2.66 -1.92 8.76
N LYS A 158 -3.73 -1.65 9.53
CA LYS A 158 -3.69 -0.63 10.60
C LYS A 158 -2.70 -0.98 11.69
N ILE A 159 -2.66 -2.25 12.12
CA ILE A 159 -1.73 -2.71 13.16
C ILE A 159 -0.29 -2.57 12.69
N GLU A 160 -0.02 -3.00 11.45
CA GLU A 160 1.33 -3.00 10.90
C GLU A 160 1.87 -1.59 10.66
N TYR A 161 1.01 -0.68 10.18
CA TYR A 161 1.35 0.68 9.78
C TYR A 161 0.87 1.76 10.76
N ASP A 162 0.55 1.42 12.01
CA ASP A 162 0.01 2.37 12.99
C ASP A 162 0.93 3.59 13.16
N TYR A 163 2.24 3.34 13.25
CA TYR A 163 3.26 4.38 13.33
C TYR A 163 3.24 5.31 12.10
N GLU A 164 3.28 4.75 10.90
CA GLU A 164 3.29 5.49 9.64
C GLU A 164 2.01 6.32 9.49
N ILE A 165 0.86 5.75 9.85
CA ILE A 165 -0.45 6.42 9.80
C ILE A 165 -0.47 7.60 10.78
N PHE A 166 -0.05 7.37 12.02
CA PHE A 166 -0.04 8.38 13.07
C PHE A 166 0.82 9.59 12.68
N ASN A 167 2.00 9.34 12.11
CA ASN A 167 2.95 10.39 11.75
C ASN A 167 2.63 11.09 10.41
N SER A 168 1.88 10.44 9.51
CA SER A 168 1.62 10.96 8.17
C SER A 168 0.30 11.71 8.03
N PHE A 169 -0.65 11.50 8.94
CA PHE A 169 -2.00 12.06 8.82
C PHE A 169 -2.43 12.79 10.11
N PRO A 170 -3.08 13.98 9.99
CA PRO A 170 -3.60 14.69 11.15
C PRO A 170 -4.64 13.88 11.93
N ALA A 171 -4.62 13.96 13.25
CA ALA A 171 -5.66 13.34 14.08
C ALA A 171 -7.02 14.05 13.92
N VAL A 172 -7.01 15.38 13.77
CA VAL A 172 -8.25 16.19 13.76
C VAL A 172 -8.90 16.22 12.38
N CYS A 173 -10.18 15.89 12.33
CA CYS A 173 -10.99 15.93 11.12
C CYS A 173 -11.53 17.34 10.83
N LYS A 174 -11.17 17.91 9.67
CA LYS A 174 -11.67 19.23 9.23
C LYS A 174 -13.17 19.25 8.88
N LEU A 175 -13.77 18.09 8.57
CA LEU A 175 -15.21 18.00 8.29
C LEU A 175 -16.07 18.34 9.52
N ILE A 176 -15.52 18.19 10.72
CA ILE A 176 -16.22 18.51 11.97
C ILE A 176 -16.24 20.03 12.20
N GLN A 177 -15.21 20.75 11.75
CA GLN A 177 -15.12 22.20 11.95
C GLN A 177 -16.14 22.96 11.09
N ASN A 178 -16.35 22.57 9.84
CA ASN A 178 -17.30 23.25 8.96
C ASN A 178 -18.76 23.12 9.42
N ASN A 179 -19.11 21.99 10.06
CA ASN A 179 -20.46 21.81 10.62
C ASN A 179 -20.71 22.65 11.88
N LEU A 180 -19.67 23.10 12.58
CA LEU A 180 -19.79 23.98 13.76
C LEU A 180 -19.89 25.46 13.36
N SER A 181 -19.23 25.88 12.28
CA SER A 181 -19.35 27.24 11.74
C SER A 181 -20.73 27.51 11.12
N GLU A 182 -21.30 26.55 10.40
CA GLU A 182 -22.63 26.70 9.77
C GLU A 182 -23.79 26.76 10.78
N VAL A 183 -23.63 26.21 11.98
CA VAL A 183 -24.63 26.29 13.05
C VAL A 183 -24.62 27.67 13.72
N ASN A 184 -23.49 28.38 13.70
CA ASN A 184 -23.37 29.72 14.30
C ASN A 184 -23.82 30.85 13.36
N GLU A 185 -23.85 30.63 12.04
CA GLU A 185 -24.39 31.62 11.09
C GLU A 185 -25.91 31.59 10.97
N LYS A 186 -26.57 30.47 11.34
CA LYS A 186 -28.04 30.38 11.34
C LYS A 186 -28.73 30.90 12.61
N LYS A 187 -27.97 31.56 13.49
CA LYS A 187 -28.46 32.16 14.74
C LYS A 187 -28.19 33.68 14.85
N LYS A 188 -27.96 34.36 13.74
CA LYS A 188 -27.90 35.83 13.69
C LYS A 188 -29.01 36.39 12.83
#